data_AF-E1PK53-F1
#
_entry.id   AF-E1PK53-F1
#
_cell.length_a   1.000
_cell.length_b   1.000
_cell.length_c   1.000
_cell.angle_alpha   90.00
_cell.angle_beta   90.00
_cell.angle_gamma   90.00
#
_symmetry.space_group_name_H-M   'P 1'
#
loop_
_entity.id
_entity.type
_entity.pdbx_description
1 polymer ?
#
loop_
_entity_poly.entity_id
_entity_poly.type
_entity_poly.pdbx_seq_one_letter_code
_entity_poly.pdbx_strand_id
1 'polypeptide(L)' 'MIETEPTISISKVVNLIKSYTTYHIWKKHTEYLKKPFWKEHTFWTDGYFACSVGNVSEEILKQYIENQG' A
#
# COMPACT_ATOMS: atom_id res chain seq x y z
N MET A 1 -0.73 8.33 -2.60
CA MET A 1 -0.18 8.52 -1.24
C MET A 1 -1.12 7.82 -0.28
N ILE A 2 -0.59 7.09 0.71
CA ILE A 2 -1.40 6.35 1.69
C ILE A 2 -0.97 6.82 3.07
N GLU A 3 -1.93 7.18 3.89
CA GLU A 3 -1.74 7.44 5.31
C GLU A 3 -2.22 6.23 6.10
N THR A 4 -1.40 5.77 7.04
CA THR A 4 -1.69 4.60 7.87
C THR A 4 -1.31 4.90 9.29
N GLU A 5 -1.96 4.23 10.24
CA GLU A 5 -1.45 4.25 11.61
C GLU A 5 -0.02 3.67 11.65
N PRO A 6 0.90 4.24 12.44
CA PRO A 6 2.29 3.77 12.53
C PRO A 6 2.43 2.33 13.03
N THR A 7 1.41 1.82 13.72
CA THR A 7 1.32 0.44 14.23
C THR A 7 1.04 -0.59 13.13
N ILE A 8 0.57 -0.14 11.97
CA ILE A 8 0.26 -1.00 10.83
C ILE A 8 1.51 -1.16 9.98
N SER A 9 1.94 -2.41 9.81
CA SER A 9 3.03 -2.73 8.88
C SER A 9 2.68 -2.40 7.43
N ILE A 10 3.58 -1.72 6.72
CA ILE A 10 3.45 -1.39 5.30
C ILE A 10 3.19 -2.65 4.45
N SER A 11 3.82 -3.78 4.78
CA SER A 11 3.61 -5.03 4.04
C SER A 11 2.15 -5.52 4.13
N LYS A 12 1.50 -5.35 5.29
CA LYS A 12 0.07 -5.68 5.47
C LYS A 12 -0.82 -4.80 4.60
N VAL A 13 -0.52 -3.51 4.55
CA VAL A 13 -1.26 -2.53 3.73
C VAL A 13 -1.13 -2.87 2.25
N VAL A 14 0.08 -3.12 1.79
CA VAL A 14 0.35 -3.49 0.40
C VAL A 14 -0.33 -4.82 0.04
N ASN A 15 -0.25 -5.83 0.91
CA ASN A 15 -0.92 -7.12 0.69
C ASN A 15 -2.44 -6.97 0.59
N LEU A 16 -3.04 -6.15 1.47
CA LEU A 16 -4.48 -5.86 1.42
C LEU A 16 -4.86 -5.20 0.10
N ILE A 17 -4.13 -4.17 -0.32
CA ILE A 17 -4.40 -3.46 -1.57
C ILE A 17 -4.26 -4.39 -2.77
N LYS A 18 -3.14 -5.12 -2.87
CA LYS A 18 -2.85 -6.03 -4.00
C LYS A 18 -3.91 -7.13 -4.09
N SER A 19 -4.27 -7.76 -2.99
CA SER A 19 -5.29 -8.84 -2.97
C SER A 19 -6.69 -8.32 -3.29
N TYR A 20 -7.12 -7.23 -2.63
CA TYR A 20 -8.44 -6.64 -2.84
C TYR A 20 -8.64 -6.19 -4.28
N THR A 21 -7.64 -5.50 -4.84
CA THR A 21 -7.72 -5.00 -6.23
C THR A 21 -7.64 -6.15 -7.23
N THR A 22 -6.77 -7.14 -7.02
CA THR A 22 -6.70 -8.34 -7.88
C THR A 22 -8.07 -9.01 -7.96
N TYR A 23 -8.72 -9.28 -6.83
CA TYR A 23 -10.06 -9.89 -6.82
C TYR A 23 -11.08 -9.11 -7.66
N HIS A 24 -11.19 -7.79 -7.44
CA HIS A 24 -12.19 -6.97 -8.12
C HIS A 24 -11.88 -6.78 -9.62
N ILE A 25 -10.61 -6.65 -9.98
CA ILE A 25 -10.17 -6.55 -11.37
C ILE A 25 -10.50 -7.84 -12.12
N TRP A 26 -10.15 -8.99 -11.55
CA TRP A 26 -10.48 -10.29 -12.13
C TRP A 26 -11.98 -10.48 -12.27
N LYS A 27 -12.76 -10.15 -11.24
CA LYS A 27 -14.23 -10.24 -11.28
C LYS A 27 -14.86 -9.40 -12.40
N LYS A 28 -14.30 -8.22 -12.69
CA LYS A 28 -14.85 -7.30 -13.71
C LYS A 28 -14.36 -7.60 -15.13
N HIS A 29 -13.14 -8.13 -15.28
CA HIS A 29 -12.46 -8.24 -16.57
C HIS A 29 -11.99 -9.67 -16.89
N THR A 30 -12.67 -10.68 -16.35
CA THR A 30 -12.28 -12.09 -16.44
C THR A 30 -11.96 -12.53 -17.88
N GLU A 31 -12.83 -12.23 -18.84
CA GLU A 31 -12.67 -12.69 -20.23
C GLU A 31 -11.45 -12.11 -20.93
N TYR A 32 -11.06 -10.88 -20.56
CA TYR A 32 -9.85 -10.26 -21.08
C TYR A 32 -8.58 -10.81 -20.41
N LEU A 33 -8.63 -11.03 -19.10
CA LEU A 33 -7.45 -11.39 -18.28
C LEU A 33 -7.05 -12.86 -18.41
N LYS A 34 -8.01 -13.77 -18.67
CA LYS A 34 -7.73 -15.20 -18.89
C LYS A 34 -6.69 -15.48 -19.98
N LYS A 35 -6.60 -14.62 -21.01
CA LYS A 35 -5.67 -14.80 -22.13
C LYS A 35 -4.21 -14.49 -21.76
N PRO A 36 -3.87 -13.27 -21.28
CA PRO A 36 -2.50 -12.96 -20.87
C PRO A 36 -2.06 -13.65 -19.57
N PHE A 37 -3.00 -13.90 -18.64
CA PHE A 37 -2.72 -14.52 -17.33
C PHE A 37 -3.24 -15.97 -17.26
N TRP A 38 -2.97 -16.75 -18.30
CA TRP A 38 -3.50 -18.12 -18.46
C TRP A 38 -2.98 -19.13 -17.42
N LYS A 39 -1.87 -18.82 -16.75
CA LYS A 39 -1.23 -19.71 -15.77
C LYS A 39 -1.69 -19.45 -14.33
N GLU A 40 -1.88 -18.18 -13.96
CA GLU A 40 -2.13 -17.78 -12.56
C GLU A 40 -3.12 -16.60 -12.50
N HIS A 41 -3.97 -16.59 -11.48
CA HIS A 41 -4.87 -15.47 -11.19
C HIS A 41 -4.15 -14.32 -10.46
N THR A 42 -3.13 -13.78 -11.10
CA THR A 42 -2.33 -12.65 -10.61
C THR A 42 -2.67 -11.38 -11.39
N PHE A 43 -2.23 -10.24 -10.88
CA PHE A 43 -2.37 -8.96 -11.57
C PHE A 43 -1.17 -8.06 -11.28
N TRP A 44 -0.71 -8.09 -10.03
CA TRP A 44 0.53 -7.45 -9.60
C TRP A 44 1.70 -8.43 -9.64
N THR A 45 2.91 -7.89 -9.83
CA THR A 45 4.16 -8.62 -9.56
C THR A 45 4.34 -8.85 -8.06
N ASP A 46 5.25 -9.71 -7.63
CA ASP A 46 5.49 -9.97 -6.21
C ASP A 46 6.06 -8.74 -5.47
N GLY A 47 6.88 -7.95 -6.16
CA GLY A 47 7.54 -6.78 -5.61
C GLY A 47 6.59 -5.62 -5.27
N TYR A 48 7.10 -4.72 -4.43
CA TYR A 48 6.57 -3.38 -4.20
C TYR A 48 7.69 -2.46 -3.71
N PHE A 49 7.50 -1.15 -3.88
CA PHE A 49 8.37 -0.13 -3.33
C PHE A 49 7.55 0.79 -2.43
N ALA A 50 8.11 1.15 -1.27
CA ALA A 50 7.51 2.09 -0.34
C ALA A 50 8.58 3.04 0.20
N CYS A 51 8.21 4.30 0.33
CA CYS A 51 9.05 5.36 0.88
C CYS A 51 8.18 6.29 1.72
N SER A 52 8.71 6.79 2.84
CA SER A 52 8.02 7.79 3.64
C SER A 52 8.04 9.14 2.94
N VAL A 53 6.98 9.91 3.15
CA VAL A 53 6.86 11.31 2.74
C VAL A 53 6.49 12.11 3.98
N GLY A 54 7.24 13.18 4.27
CA GLY A 54 6.98 14.04 5.41
C GLY A 54 7.70 15.37 5.28
N ASN A 55 6.97 16.45 5.57
CA ASN A 55 7.53 17.77 5.87
C ASN A 55 7.28 18.01 7.36
N VAL A 56 8.28 17.76 8.20
CA VAL A 56 8.23 18.16 9.62
C VAL A 56 9.08 19.41 9.75
N SER A 57 8.49 20.52 10.21
CA SER A 57 9.24 21.73 10.50
C SER A 57 9.94 21.61 11.85
N GLU A 58 11.03 22.37 12.02
CA GLU A 58 11.82 22.35 13.27
C GLU A 58 10.96 22.77 14.48
N GLU A 59 9.99 23.66 14.27
CA GLU A 59 9.05 24.10 15.30
C GLU A 59 8.14 22.97 15.80
N ILE A 60 7.65 22.13 14.89
CA ILE A 60 6.79 20.98 15.22
C ILE A 60 7.60 19.92 16.00
N LEU A 61 8.85 19.69 15.58
CA LEU A 61 9.78 18.80 16.28
C LEU A 61 10.07 19.28 17.71
N LYS A 62 10.33 20.59 17.87
CA LYS A 62 10.61 21.18 19.19
C LYS A 62 9.40 21.12 20.12
N GLN A 63 8.20 21.47 19.62
CA GLN A 63 6.96 21.33 20.38
C GLN A 63 6.68 19.89 20.79
N TYR A 64 6.96 18.91 19.93
CA TYR A 64 6.78 17.50 20.28
C TYR A 64 7.69 17.09 21.45
N ILE A 65 8.97 17.50 21.44
CA ILE A 65 9.93 17.18 22.50
C ILE A 65 9.57 17.86 23.82
N GLU A 66 9.17 19.15 23.79
CA GLU A 66 8.81 19.92 24.99
C GLU A 66 7.54 19.40 25.67
N ASN A 67 6.58 18.85 24.90
CA ASN A 67 5.30 18.35 25.42
C ASN A 67 5.29 16.84 25.72
N GLN A 68 6.41 16.14 25.56
CA GLN A 68 6.57 14.71 25.89
C GLN A 68 6.95 14.46 27.36
N GLY A 69 7.11 15.53 28.16
CA GLY A 69 7.40 15.50 29.60
C GLY A 69 6.16 15.53 30.49
#